data_AF-A0A396AGM9-F1
#
_entry.id   AF-A0A396AGM9-F1
#
_cell.length_a   1.000
_cell.length_b   1.000
_cell.length_c   1.000
_cell.angle_alpha   90.00
_cell.angle_beta   90.00
_cell.angle_gamma   90.00
#
_symmetry.space_group_name_H-M   'P 1'
#
loop_
_entity.id
_entity.type
_entity.pdbx_description
1 polymer ?
#
loop_
_entity_poly.entity_id
_entity_poly.type
_entity_poly.pdbx_seq_one_letter_code
_entity_poly.pdbx_strand_id
1 'polypeptide(L)'
;MDSILVFDDFKHCFRELDTSNYNDDLVVGSVFFTRDAINVIEKYYRIIGYIICDDKGVYYPIDVRKNDIAILEGTYNCIEDELKKELVPYNIKIEPAEVWSPFFFRWQFMCDWNVFETCGDFINIASKIIGNERLMKKIIDDKIDYVLPVNYKELSQMVRGLNKLFGVEFYNKDYYEEINYLFDSLVNGYHINMSTEEVETYCYQLCNYVLKRIEGEHV
;
A
#
# COMPACT_ATOMS: atom_id res chain seq x y z
N MET A 1 -12.89 -27.29 -0.62
CA MET A 1 -12.15 -26.09 -1.02
C MET A 1 -12.54 -25.03 -0.03
N ASP A 2 -11.60 -24.50 0.74
CA ASP A 2 -11.92 -23.38 1.62
C ASP A 2 -12.29 -22.19 0.74
N SER A 3 -13.56 -21.82 0.77
CA SER A 3 -14.06 -20.65 0.05
C SER A 3 -13.64 -19.37 0.77
N ILE A 4 -13.39 -18.34 -0.02
CA ILE A 4 -13.30 -16.96 0.46
C ILE A 4 -14.67 -16.56 1.01
N LEU A 5 -14.66 -15.90 2.15
CA LEU A 5 -15.83 -15.18 2.67
C LEU A 5 -15.68 -13.69 2.40
N VAL A 6 -16.80 -13.10 2.01
CA VAL A 6 -16.96 -11.68 1.72
C VAL A 6 -17.83 -11.09 2.80
N PHE A 7 -17.44 -9.96 3.35
CA PHE A 7 -18.25 -9.18 4.27
C PHE A 7 -19.23 -8.33 3.47
N ASP A 8 -20.53 -8.50 3.72
CA ASP A 8 -21.58 -7.67 3.17
C ASP A 8 -21.67 -6.39 4.01
N ASP A 9 -21.22 -5.27 3.46
CA ASP A 9 -21.05 -4.01 4.18
C ASP A 9 -22.37 -3.42 4.68
N PHE A 10 -23.49 -3.74 4.03
CA PHE A 10 -24.81 -3.28 4.43
C PHE A 10 -25.46 -4.19 5.47
N LYS A 11 -25.29 -5.50 5.33
CA LYS A 11 -25.89 -6.48 6.25
C LYS A 11 -25.02 -6.77 7.47
N HIS A 12 -23.77 -6.30 7.47
CA HIS A 12 -22.79 -6.54 8.53
C HIS A 12 -22.62 -8.03 8.83
N CYS A 13 -22.47 -8.86 7.78
CA CYS A 13 -22.27 -10.29 7.94
C CYS A 13 -21.42 -10.88 6.82
N PHE A 14 -20.77 -12.01 7.11
CA PHE A 14 -20.06 -12.75 6.08
C PHE A 14 -21.00 -13.59 5.22
N ARG A 15 -20.72 -13.64 3.93
CA ARG A 15 -21.37 -14.47 2.93
C ARG A 15 -20.34 -15.09 1.99
N GLU A 16 -20.80 -16.02 1.16
CA GLU A 16 -19.99 -16.54 0.07
C GLU A 16 -19.72 -15.46 -0.98
N LEU A 17 -18.58 -15.60 -1.66
CA LEU A 17 -18.18 -14.77 -2.80
C LEU A 17 -19.20 -14.88 -3.94
N ASP A 18 -19.71 -13.74 -4.39
CA ASP A 18 -20.47 -13.65 -5.62
C ASP A 18 -19.52 -13.37 -6.78
N THR A 19 -19.15 -14.42 -7.51
CA THR A 19 -18.26 -14.34 -8.69
C THR A 19 -18.84 -13.55 -9.87
N SER A 20 -20.14 -13.20 -9.81
CA SER A 20 -20.80 -12.36 -10.81
C SER A 20 -20.85 -10.89 -10.43
N ASN A 21 -20.42 -10.53 -9.22
CA ASN A 21 -20.37 -9.14 -8.78
C ASN A 21 -19.10 -8.45 -9.30
N TYR A 22 -19.26 -7.63 -10.34
CA TYR A 22 -18.21 -6.73 -10.84
C TYR A 22 -18.59 -5.26 -10.61
N ASN A 23 -19.68 -4.99 -9.89
CA ASN A 23 -20.22 -3.65 -9.68
C ASN A 23 -20.43 -3.38 -8.19
N ASP A 24 -19.37 -2.87 -7.57
CA ASP A 24 -19.36 -2.49 -6.16
C ASP A 24 -20.28 -1.29 -5.85
N ASP A 25 -20.93 -0.65 -6.84
CA ASP A 25 -21.90 0.45 -6.62
C ASP A 25 -23.27 -0.04 -6.09
N LEU A 26 -23.62 -1.31 -6.32
CA LEU A 26 -24.94 -1.88 -5.97
C LEU A 26 -24.86 -2.90 -4.82
N VAL A 27 -23.74 -3.63 -4.74
CA VAL A 27 -23.45 -4.59 -3.67
C VAL A 27 -22.02 -4.35 -3.24
N VAL A 28 -21.85 -3.62 -2.14
CA VAL A 28 -20.52 -3.40 -1.55
C VAL A 28 -20.18 -4.66 -0.75
N GLY A 29 -19.31 -5.48 -1.32
CA GLY A 29 -18.70 -6.62 -0.65
C GLY A 29 -17.24 -6.32 -0.39
N SER A 30 -16.77 -6.63 0.82
CA SER A 30 -15.37 -6.44 1.22
C SER A 30 -14.71 -7.78 1.53
N VAL A 31 -13.58 -8.04 0.91
CA VAL A 31 -12.74 -9.21 1.20
C VAL A 31 -11.56 -8.78 2.04
N PHE A 32 -11.44 -9.37 3.22
CA PHE A 32 -10.37 -9.06 4.16
C PHE A 32 -9.29 -10.14 4.15
N PHE A 33 -8.04 -9.70 4.20
CA PHE A 33 -6.87 -10.58 4.32
C PHE A 33 -5.98 -10.12 5.47
N THR A 34 -5.34 -11.06 6.16
CA THR A 34 -4.26 -10.70 7.09
C THR A 34 -3.13 -10.02 6.31
N ARG A 35 -2.40 -9.13 6.99
CA ARG A 35 -1.34 -8.32 6.35
C ARG A 35 -0.25 -9.16 5.67
N ASP A 36 -0.02 -10.39 6.14
CA ASP A 36 0.96 -11.31 5.53
C ASP A 36 0.64 -11.64 4.06
N ALA A 37 -0.59 -11.41 3.60
CA ALA A 37 -1.00 -11.52 2.20
C ALA A 37 -0.23 -10.57 1.27
N ILE A 38 0.38 -9.49 1.78
CA ILE A 38 1.28 -8.63 1.00
C ILE A 38 2.35 -9.48 0.28
N ASN A 39 2.96 -10.45 0.98
CA ASN A 39 4.02 -11.29 0.41
C ASN A 39 3.52 -12.21 -0.73
N VAL A 40 2.20 -12.40 -0.84
CA VAL A 40 1.58 -13.16 -1.92
C VAL A 40 1.21 -12.22 -3.06
N ILE A 41 0.57 -11.09 -2.76
CA ILE A 41 0.17 -10.08 -3.74
C ILE A 41 1.40 -9.57 -4.51
N GLU A 42 2.50 -9.31 -3.82
CA GLU A 42 3.77 -8.82 -4.41
C GLU A 42 4.45 -9.85 -5.33
N LYS A 43 3.92 -11.06 -5.52
CA LYS A 43 4.39 -11.99 -6.54
C LYS A 43 3.75 -11.72 -7.91
N TYR A 44 2.54 -11.16 -7.91
CA TYR A 44 1.67 -11.01 -9.08
C TYR A 44 1.46 -9.54 -9.46
N TYR A 45 1.38 -8.65 -8.48
CA TYR A 45 1.14 -7.22 -8.65
C TYR A 45 2.20 -6.40 -7.92
N ARG A 46 2.38 -5.15 -8.32
CA ARG A 46 3.04 -4.12 -7.50
C ARG A 46 2.02 -3.39 -6.65
N ILE A 47 2.29 -3.22 -5.36
CA ILE A 47 1.46 -2.40 -4.47
C ILE A 47 2.00 -0.97 -4.48
N ILE A 48 1.14 0.02 -4.73
CA ILE A 48 1.49 1.44 -4.78
C ILE A 48 0.51 2.22 -3.90
N GLY A 49 0.75 2.22 -2.60
CA GLY A 49 -0.09 2.82 -1.58
C GLY A 49 -1.47 2.17 -1.52
N TYR A 50 -2.36 2.67 -2.37
CA TYR A 50 -3.79 2.36 -2.41
C TYR A 50 -4.25 1.69 -3.73
N ILE A 51 -3.30 1.29 -4.59
CA ILE A 51 -3.58 0.44 -5.76
C ILE A 51 -2.66 -0.78 -5.81
N ILE A 52 -3.10 -1.82 -6.49
CA ILE A 52 -2.27 -2.88 -7.07
C ILE A 52 -2.17 -2.70 -8.58
N CYS A 53 -1.00 -2.95 -9.17
CA CYS A 53 -0.74 -2.78 -10.60
C CYS A 53 -0.07 -4.04 -11.17
N ASP A 54 -0.58 -4.56 -12.30
CA ASP A 54 0.00 -5.72 -12.98
C ASP A 54 1.18 -5.31 -13.90
N ASP A 55 1.86 -6.32 -14.46
CA ASP A 55 2.98 -6.10 -15.39
C ASP A 55 2.58 -5.43 -16.72
N LYS A 56 1.28 -5.29 -17.00
CA LYS A 56 0.73 -4.61 -18.18
C LYS A 56 0.31 -3.17 -17.88
N GLY A 57 0.38 -2.73 -16.62
CA GLY A 57 -0.05 -1.41 -16.18
C GLY A 57 -1.54 -1.29 -15.86
N VAL A 58 -2.29 -2.41 -15.79
CA VAL A 58 -3.66 -2.41 -15.31
C VAL A 58 -3.64 -2.38 -13.79
N TYR A 59 -4.41 -1.48 -13.19
CA TYR A 59 -4.44 -1.33 -11.74
C TYR A 59 -5.84 -1.34 -11.14
N TYR A 60 -5.91 -1.79 -9.88
CA TYR A 60 -7.14 -1.90 -9.10
C TYR A 60 -6.95 -1.32 -7.69
N PRO A 61 -8.01 -0.76 -7.07
CA PRO A 61 -7.95 -0.27 -5.70
C PRO A 61 -7.67 -1.36 -4.66
N ILE A 62 -6.86 -1.04 -3.66
CA ILE A 62 -6.57 -1.88 -2.48
C ILE A 62 -6.44 -0.97 -1.25
N ASP A 63 -6.95 -1.40 -0.10
CA ASP A 63 -6.76 -0.68 1.16
C ASP A 63 -5.80 -1.47 2.06
N VAL A 64 -4.52 -1.09 2.05
CA VAL A 64 -3.48 -1.75 2.85
C VAL A 64 -3.32 -1.03 4.19
N ARG A 65 -3.82 -1.66 5.26
CA ARG A 65 -3.92 -1.08 6.61
C ARG A 65 -2.92 -1.72 7.57
N LYS A 66 -2.76 -1.14 8.77
CA LYS A 66 -1.72 -1.57 9.72
C LYS A 66 -1.76 -3.07 10.05
N ASN A 67 -2.96 -3.65 10.15
CA ASN A 67 -3.14 -5.04 10.62
C ASN A 67 -3.59 -6.00 9.52
N ASP A 68 -4.15 -5.49 8.44
CA ASP A 68 -4.85 -6.29 7.43
C ASP A 68 -4.95 -5.52 6.10
N ILE A 69 -5.60 -6.14 5.13
CA ILE A 69 -5.85 -5.63 3.80
C ILE A 69 -7.34 -5.77 3.53
N ALA A 70 -7.96 -4.73 2.98
CA ALA A 70 -9.32 -4.79 2.46
C ALA A 70 -9.30 -4.61 0.93
N ILE A 71 -10.08 -5.44 0.24
CA ILE A 71 -10.23 -5.43 -1.22
C ILE A 71 -11.72 -5.48 -1.53
N LEU A 72 -12.17 -4.64 -2.47
CA LEU A 72 -13.55 -4.70 -2.96
C LEU A 72 -13.82 -6.05 -3.63
N GLU A 73 -15.02 -6.60 -3.48
CA GLU A 73 -15.41 -7.86 -4.12
C GLU A 73 -15.23 -7.81 -5.64
N GLY A 74 -15.63 -6.71 -6.29
CA GLY A 74 -15.41 -6.48 -7.71
C GLY A 74 -13.92 -6.53 -8.08
N THR A 75 -13.06 -5.85 -7.33
CA THR A 75 -11.60 -5.94 -7.50
C THR A 75 -11.11 -7.37 -7.32
N TYR A 76 -11.56 -8.07 -6.27
CA TYR A 76 -11.17 -9.45 -6.03
C TYR A 76 -11.57 -10.38 -7.19
N ASN A 77 -12.73 -10.15 -7.81
CA ASN A 77 -13.16 -10.93 -8.97
C ASN A 77 -12.26 -10.68 -10.20
N CYS A 78 -11.65 -9.50 -10.31
CA CYS A 78 -10.78 -9.13 -11.44
C CYS A 78 -9.34 -9.66 -11.34
N ILE A 79 -8.85 -10.02 -10.15
CA ILE A 79 -7.48 -10.53 -9.99
C ILE A 79 -7.30 -11.95 -10.53
N GLU A 80 -6.05 -12.33 -10.82
CA GLU A 80 -5.71 -13.64 -11.39
C GLU A 80 -6.09 -14.82 -10.49
N ASP A 81 -6.55 -15.93 -11.09
CA ASP A 81 -7.03 -17.11 -10.35
C ASP A 81 -5.94 -17.80 -9.52
N GLU A 82 -4.69 -17.73 -9.96
CA GLU A 82 -3.51 -18.22 -9.24
C GLU A 82 -3.32 -17.44 -7.93
N LEU A 83 -3.41 -16.10 -7.98
CA LEU A 83 -3.36 -15.26 -6.80
C LEU A 83 -4.55 -15.54 -5.87
N LYS A 84 -5.77 -15.66 -6.41
CA LYS A 84 -6.97 -15.98 -5.62
C LYS A 84 -6.79 -17.24 -4.78
N LYS A 85 -6.21 -18.30 -5.36
CA LYS A 85 -5.91 -19.57 -4.67
C LYS A 85 -4.89 -19.39 -3.53
N GLU A 86 -3.83 -18.62 -3.76
CA GLU A 86 -2.80 -18.36 -2.74
C GLU A 86 -3.29 -17.44 -1.61
N LEU A 87 -4.33 -16.63 -1.85
CA LEU A 87 -4.90 -15.72 -0.85
C LEU A 87 -5.85 -16.40 0.14
N VAL A 88 -6.40 -17.58 -0.19
CA VAL A 88 -7.37 -18.31 0.65
C VAL A 88 -6.92 -18.46 2.12
N PRO A 89 -5.67 -18.87 2.43
CA PRO A 89 -5.23 -19.04 3.81
C PRO A 89 -5.19 -17.76 4.63
N TYR A 90 -5.17 -16.59 3.97
CA TYR A 90 -5.07 -15.29 4.60
C TYR A 90 -6.45 -14.64 4.82
N ASN A 91 -7.54 -15.21 4.30
CA ASN A 91 -8.86 -14.61 4.38
C ASN A 91 -9.37 -14.51 5.82
N ILE A 92 -9.65 -13.28 6.25
CA ILE A 92 -10.22 -12.99 7.57
C ILE A 92 -11.72 -13.24 7.52
N LYS A 93 -12.21 -14.00 8.50
CA LYS A 93 -13.62 -14.45 8.62
C LYS A 93 -14.28 -13.98 9.91
N ILE A 94 -13.65 -13.00 10.55
CA ILE A 94 -14.11 -12.37 11.79
C ILE A 94 -14.47 -10.94 11.43
N GLU A 95 -15.54 -10.43 12.02
CA GLU A 95 -16.02 -9.08 11.75
C GLU A 95 -14.90 -8.05 12.01
N PRO A 96 -14.57 -7.20 11.02
CA PRO A 96 -13.52 -6.21 11.18
C PRO A 96 -13.99 -5.08 12.10
N ALA A 97 -13.08 -4.51 12.88
CA ALA A 97 -13.38 -3.32 13.68
C ALA A 97 -13.64 -2.08 12.82
N GLU A 98 -12.98 -2.02 11.66
CA GLU A 98 -13.12 -0.98 10.66
C GLU A 98 -13.16 -1.64 9.28
N VAL A 99 -14.12 -1.27 8.44
CA VAL A 99 -14.26 -1.85 7.10
C VAL A 99 -13.29 -1.20 6.12
N TRP A 100 -13.19 0.12 6.11
CA TRP A 100 -12.37 0.90 5.18
C TRP A 100 -11.63 2.00 5.92
N SER A 101 -10.37 2.24 5.55
CA SER A 101 -9.59 3.36 6.06
C SER A 101 -10.25 4.70 5.72
N PRO A 102 -10.09 5.75 6.55
CA PRO A 102 -10.68 7.05 6.27
C PRO A 102 -10.30 7.63 4.91
N PHE A 103 -9.06 7.37 4.46
CA PHE A 103 -8.60 7.75 3.13
C PHE A 103 -9.38 6.99 2.04
N PHE A 104 -9.40 5.65 2.11
CA PHE A 104 -10.02 4.83 1.08
C PHE A 104 -11.53 5.09 1.00
N PHE A 105 -12.19 5.24 2.16
CA PHE A 105 -13.60 5.58 2.24
C PHE A 105 -13.92 6.88 1.48
N ARG A 106 -13.18 7.95 1.77
CA ARG A 106 -13.38 9.25 1.12
C ARG A 106 -13.06 9.20 -0.38
N TRP A 107 -11.99 8.51 -0.76
CA TRP A 107 -11.61 8.40 -2.16
C TRP A 107 -12.63 7.61 -2.98
N GLN A 108 -12.88 6.35 -2.61
CA GLN A 108 -13.66 5.42 -3.44
C GLN A 108 -15.17 5.65 -3.31
N PHE A 109 -15.68 5.86 -2.10
CA PHE A 109 -17.13 5.91 -1.88
C PHE A 109 -17.68 7.34 -1.89
N MET A 110 -16.88 8.34 -1.49
CA MET A 110 -17.30 9.74 -1.51
C MET A 110 -16.82 10.49 -2.76
N CYS A 111 -16.04 9.86 -3.63
CA CYS A 111 -15.45 10.48 -4.82
C CYS A 111 -14.68 11.78 -4.50
N ASP A 112 -14.05 11.84 -3.32
CA ASP A 112 -13.33 13.03 -2.87
C ASP A 112 -11.87 12.96 -3.35
N TRP A 113 -11.57 13.67 -4.45
CA TRP A 113 -10.24 13.68 -5.05
C TRP A 113 -9.22 14.53 -4.27
N ASN A 114 -9.66 15.39 -3.32
CA ASN A 114 -8.75 16.22 -2.53
C ASN A 114 -7.97 15.40 -1.49
N VAL A 115 -8.39 14.16 -1.22
CA VAL A 115 -7.71 13.23 -0.31
C VAL A 115 -6.26 12.94 -0.71
N PHE A 116 -5.92 13.04 -1.99
CA PHE A 116 -4.55 12.80 -2.45
C PHE A 116 -3.55 13.85 -1.97
N GLU A 117 -4.03 15.05 -1.64
CA GLU A 117 -3.21 16.13 -1.09
C GLU A 117 -3.39 16.25 0.44
N THR A 118 -4.57 15.87 0.96
CA THR A 118 -4.95 16.13 2.35
C THR A 118 -4.79 14.95 3.31
N CYS A 119 -4.59 13.73 2.81
CA CYS A 119 -4.40 12.53 3.65
C CYS A 119 -2.92 12.20 3.93
N GLY A 120 -2.04 13.19 3.78
CA GLY A 120 -0.64 13.10 4.20
C GLY A 120 0.33 12.66 3.11
N ASP A 121 1.62 12.79 3.43
CA ASP A 121 2.70 12.73 2.46
C ASP A 121 2.88 11.36 1.81
N PHE A 122 2.55 10.29 2.52
CA PHE A 122 2.59 8.93 1.96
C PHE A 122 1.61 8.78 0.78
N ILE A 123 0.35 9.23 0.96
CA ILE A 123 -0.67 9.19 -0.08
C ILE A 123 -0.32 10.12 -1.24
N ASN A 124 0.23 11.29 -0.94
CA ASN A 124 0.65 12.25 -1.96
C ASN A 124 1.76 11.66 -2.85
N ILE A 125 2.78 11.02 -2.26
CA ILE A 125 3.81 10.30 -3.03
C ILE A 125 3.19 9.21 -3.89
N ALA A 126 2.33 8.35 -3.33
CA ALA A 126 1.67 7.30 -4.10
C ALA A 126 0.92 7.90 -5.30
N SER A 127 0.17 8.98 -5.10
CA SER A 127 -0.51 9.73 -6.17
C SER A 127 0.45 10.25 -7.24
N LYS A 128 1.58 10.86 -6.85
CA LYS A 128 2.61 11.33 -7.80
C LYS A 128 3.27 10.20 -8.58
N ILE A 129 3.46 9.02 -7.97
CA ILE A 129 3.96 7.82 -8.67
C ILE A 129 2.93 7.39 -9.73
N ILE A 130 1.68 7.23 -9.33
CA ILE A 130 0.58 6.75 -10.19
C ILE A 130 0.31 7.70 -11.35
N GLY A 131 0.34 9.01 -11.10
CA GLY A 131 0.15 10.04 -12.12
C GLY A 131 1.32 10.23 -13.08
N ASN A 132 2.40 9.44 -12.97
CA ASN A 132 3.61 9.60 -13.78
C ASN A 132 3.98 8.29 -14.49
N GLU A 133 3.77 8.24 -15.81
CA GLU A 133 4.05 7.06 -16.65
C GLU A 133 5.48 6.53 -16.52
N ARG A 134 6.48 7.41 -16.38
CA ARG A 134 7.88 7.01 -16.23
C ARG A 134 8.12 6.35 -14.88
N LEU A 135 7.51 6.85 -13.81
CA LEU A 135 7.62 6.25 -12.48
C LEU A 135 6.87 4.92 -12.41
N MET A 136 5.66 4.85 -12.99
CA MET A 136 4.89 3.62 -13.11
C MET A 136 5.66 2.53 -13.86
N LYS A 137 6.26 2.87 -15.00
CA LYS A 137 7.11 1.94 -15.73
C LYS A 137 8.27 1.44 -14.87
N LYS A 138 8.90 2.34 -14.11
CA LYS A 138 10.00 1.97 -13.21
C LYS A 138 9.55 1.07 -12.06
N ILE A 139 8.39 1.32 -11.47
CA ILE A 139 7.78 0.45 -10.45
C ILE A 139 7.66 -0.98 -10.97
N ILE A 140 7.14 -1.15 -12.18
CA ILE A 140 6.94 -2.45 -12.82
C ILE A 140 8.29 -3.10 -13.16
N ASP A 141 9.14 -2.41 -13.91
CA ASP A 141 10.42 -2.94 -14.41
C ASP A 141 11.37 -3.35 -13.25
N ASP A 142 11.45 -2.53 -12.19
CA ASP A 142 12.34 -2.75 -11.06
C ASP A 142 11.69 -3.55 -9.92
N LYS A 143 10.45 -4.01 -10.08
CA LYS A 143 9.64 -4.71 -9.09
C LYS A 143 9.62 -4.00 -7.73
N ILE A 144 9.25 -2.72 -7.72
CA ILE A 144 9.21 -1.89 -6.53
C ILE A 144 7.79 -1.88 -5.96
N ASP A 145 7.67 -2.16 -4.67
CA ASP A 145 6.43 -1.99 -3.91
C ASP A 145 6.56 -0.78 -2.99
N TYR A 146 5.52 0.05 -2.96
CA TYR A 146 5.40 1.22 -2.10
C TYR A 146 4.21 1.00 -1.14
N VAL A 147 4.51 0.44 0.03
CA VAL A 147 3.52 0.04 1.04
C VAL A 147 3.72 0.86 2.29
N LEU A 148 2.63 1.22 2.98
CA LEU A 148 2.70 1.90 4.28
C LEU A 148 3.40 0.97 5.29
N PRO A 149 4.63 1.29 5.76
CA PRO A 149 5.41 0.35 6.53
C PRO A 149 4.91 0.24 7.98
N VAL A 150 4.88 -0.98 8.52
CA VAL A 150 4.54 -1.23 9.95
C VAL A 150 5.70 -1.81 10.76
N ASN A 151 6.79 -2.14 10.07
CA ASN A 151 8.01 -2.68 10.66
C ASN A 151 9.25 -2.16 9.90
N TYR A 152 10.42 -2.39 10.48
CA TYR A 152 11.70 -1.95 9.93
C TYR A 152 11.95 -2.48 8.50
N LYS A 153 11.60 -3.74 8.22
CA LYS A 153 11.83 -4.37 6.91
C LYS A 153 11.05 -3.63 5.82
N GLU A 154 9.77 -3.36 6.06
CA GLU A 154 8.93 -2.60 5.12
C GLU A 154 9.41 -1.16 4.97
N LEU A 155 9.85 -0.51 6.06
CA LEU A 155 10.41 0.85 6.00
C LEU A 155 11.67 0.89 5.13
N SER A 156 12.57 -0.08 5.29
CA SER A 156 13.77 -0.22 4.46
C SER A 156 13.41 -0.45 2.99
N GLN A 157 12.43 -1.30 2.69
CA GLN A 157 11.93 -1.51 1.32
C GLN A 157 11.40 -0.20 0.73
N MET A 158 10.59 0.55 1.49
CA MET A 158 10.06 1.84 1.07
C MET A 158 11.17 2.84 0.76
N VAL A 159 12.17 2.99 1.64
CA VAL A 159 13.31 3.90 1.45
C VAL A 159 14.08 3.57 0.18
N ARG A 160 14.37 2.29 -0.06
CA ARG A 160 15.03 1.83 -1.30
C ARG A 160 14.20 2.12 -2.53
N GLY A 161 12.88 1.92 -2.46
CA GLY A 161 11.95 2.26 -3.52
C GLY A 161 11.98 3.75 -3.84
N LEU A 162 11.86 4.61 -2.83
CA LEU A 162 11.92 6.07 -2.98
C LEU A 162 13.26 6.53 -3.58
N ASN A 163 14.38 5.97 -3.12
CA ASN A 163 15.69 6.26 -3.68
C ASN A 163 15.76 5.90 -5.18
N LYS A 164 15.29 4.69 -5.56
CA LYS A 164 15.27 4.27 -6.96
C LYS A 164 14.36 5.15 -7.82
N LEU A 165 13.17 5.52 -7.33
CA LEU A 165 12.19 6.27 -8.10
C LEU A 165 12.59 7.72 -8.29
N PHE A 166 13.06 8.37 -7.23
CA PHE A 166 13.26 9.82 -7.20
C PHE A 166 14.73 10.26 -7.13
N GLY A 167 15.68 9.31 -7.04
CA GLY A 167 17.11 9.63 -6.91
C GLY A 167 17.45 10.33 -5.60
N VAL A 168 16.71 10.01 -4.54
CA VAL A 168 16.82 10.70 -3.25
C VAL A 168 17.94 10.08 -2.42
N GLU A 169 19.02 10.84 -2.26
CA GLU A 169 20.09 10.53 -1.31
C GLU A 169 19.72 11.07 0.07
N PHE A 170 19.52 10.17 1.03
CA PHE A 170 19.19 10.52 2.42
C PHE A 170 20.44 10.78 3.29
N TYR A 171 21.62 10.34 2.82
CA TYR A 171 22.88 10.63 3.49
C TYR A 171 23.22 12.13 3.37
N ASN A 172 23.59 12.74 4.48
CA ASN A 172 24.09 14.11 4.49
C ASN A 172 25.22 14.25 5.52
N LYS A 173 26.39 14.71 5.06
CA LYS A 173 27.58 14.94 5.90
C LYS A 173 27.33 15.91 7.07
N ASP A 174 26.31 16.77 6.96
CA ASP A 174 25.98 17.79 7.95
C ASP A 174 24.98 17.25 9.00
N TYR A 175 24.47 16.02 8.83
CA TYR A 175 23.64 15.34 9.84
C TYR A 175 24.48 14.67 10.92
N TYR A 176 23.86 14.53 12.10
CA TYR A 176 24.39 13.72 13.19
C TYR A 176 24.68 12.28 12.70
N GLU A 177 25.76 11.68 13.22
CA GLU A 177 26.22 10.36 12.81
C GLU A 177 25.13 9.30 12.99
N GLU A 178 24.32 9.41 14.05
CA GLU A 178 23.20 8.52 14.34
C GLU A 178 22.11 8.56 13.27
N ILE A 179 21.87 9.75 12.68
CA ILE A 179 20.89 9.92 11.59
C ILE A 179 21.43 9.30 10.31
N ASN A 180 22.72 9.53 10.01
CA ASN A 180 23.36 8.89 8.86
C ASN A 180 23.43 7.38 9.02
N TYR A 181 23.65 6.87 10.23
CA TYR A 181 23.64 5.44 10.53
C TYR A 181 22.24 4.83 10.37
N LEU A 182 21.19 5.55 10.77
CA LEU A 182 19.81 5.14 10.51
C LEU A 182 19.55 4.99 9.00
N PHE A 183 19.91 6.00 8.20
CA PHE A 183 19.71 5.93 6.75
C PHE A 183 20.57 4.86 6.09
N ASP A 184 21.83 4.72 6.50
CA ASP A 184 22.70 3.65 6.02
C ASP A 184 22.07 2.28 6.33
N SER A 185 21.49 2.12 7.52
CA SER A 185 20.75 0.90 7.86
C SER A 185 19.54 0.70 6.96
N LEU A 186 18.72 1.72 6.70
CA LEU A 186 17.51 1.58 5.89
C LEU A 186 17.84 1.29 4.43
N VAL A 187 18.91 1.87 3.90
CA VAL A 187 19.40 1.63 2.54
C VAL A 187 20.03 0.24 2.43
N ASN A 188 20.89 -0.16 3.38
CA ASN A 188 21.61 -1.43 3.33
C ASN A 188 20.85 -2.61 3.94
N GLY A 189 19.79 -2.34 4.69
CA GLY A 189 18.84 -3.30 5.26
C GLY A 189 19.39 -4.13 6.42
N TYR A 190 20.38 -3.62 7.17
CA TYR A 190 20.85 -4.30 8.38
C TYR A 190 20.02 -3.85 9.59
N HIS A 191 19.49 -4.82 10.33
CA HIS A 191 18.46 -4.59 11.34
C HIS A 191 18.90 -3.64 12.47
N ILE A 192 18.08 -2.62 12.72
CA ILE A 192 18.09 -1.83 13.96
C ILE A 192 16.75 -2.07 14.65
N ASN A 193 16.77 -2.19 15.98
CA ASN A 193 15.53 -2.25 16.75
C ASN A 193 14.77 -0.93 16.61
N MET A 194 13.53 -1.02 16.15
CA MET A 194 12.64 0.11 15.94
C MET A 194 11.24 -0.29 16.36
N SER A 195 10.59 0.54 17.16
CA SER A 195 9.18 0.41 17.52
C SER A 195 8.27 0.74 16.35
N THR A 196 7.01 0.29 16.40
CA THR A 196 6.01 0.63 15.38
C THR A 196 5.75 2.14 15.29
N GLU A 197 5.83 2.86 16.41
CA GLU A 197 5.67 4.33 16.46
C GLU A 197 6.83 5.05 15.75
N GLU A 198 8.06 4.58 15.96
CA GLU A 198 9.23 5.09 15.25
C GLU A 198 9.13 4.80 13.74
N VAL A 199 8.71 3.60 13.34
CA VAL A 199 8.50 3.25 11.92
C VAL A 199 7.51 4.22 11.27
N GLU A 200 6.37 4.47 11.93
CA GLU A 200 5.34 5.38 11.44
C GLU A 200 5.86 6.82 11.35
N THR A 201 6.57 7.28 12.38
CA THR A 201 7.17 8.62 12.41
C THR A 201 8.17 8.81 11.26
N TYR A 202 9.09 7.87 11.09
CA TYR A 202 10.08 7.94 10.01
C TYR A 202 9.43 7.83 8.64
N CYS A 203 8.37 7.02 8.49
CA CYS A 203 7.63 6.95 7.23
C CYS A 203 7.16 8.33 6.77
N TYR A 204 6.45 9.07 7.63
CA TYR A 204 5.95 10.39 7.25
C TYR A 204 7.05 11.42 7.06
N GLN A 205 8.09 11.43 7.91
CA GLN A 205 9.23 12.36 7.76
C GLN A 205 9.98 12.14 6.44
N LEU A 206 10.21 10.88 6.07
CA LEU A 206 10.87 10.52 4.82
C LEU A 206 10.03 10.89 3.61
N CYS A 207 8.71 10.66 3.67
CA CYS A 207 7.81 11.09 2.61
C CYS A 207 7.81 12.62 2.46
N ASN A 208 7.74 13.36 3.56
CA ASN A 208 7.83 14.82 3.55
C ASN A 208 9.11 15.32 2.88
N TYR A 209 10.25 14.73 3.26
CA TYR A 209 11.55 15.07 2.70
C TYR A 209 11.61 14.84 1.18
N VAL A 210 11.10 13.70 0.71
CA VAL A 210 11.04 13.38 -0.72
C VAL A 210 10.15 14.37 -1.47
N LEU A 211 8.97 14.70 -0.94
CA LEU A 211 8.04 15.65 -1.57
C LEU A 211 8.67 17.04 -1.74
N LYS A 212 9.27 17.59 -0.68
CA LYS A 212 9.96 18.89 -0.75
C LYS A 212 11.02 18.93 -1.85
N ARG A 213 11.78 17.84 -1.98
CA ARG A 213 12.83 17.71 -3.00
C ARG A 213 12.25 17.60 -4.42
N ILE A 214 11.12 16.92 -4.60
CA ILE A 214 10.40 16.84 -5.89
C ILE A 214 9.84 18.22 -6.27
N GLU A 215 9.33 18.99 -5.30
CA GLU A 215 8.69 20.29 -5.51
C GLU A 215 9.69 21.44 -5.64
N GLY A 216 10.99 21.15 -5.47
CA GLY A 216 12.05 22.16 -5.58
C GLY A 216 12.13 23.10 -4.39
N GLU A 217 11.49 22.76 -3.27
CA GLU A 217 11.72 23.44 -2.00
C GLU A 217 13.15 23.11 -1.56
N HIS A 218 13.98 24.13 -1.34
CA HIS A 218 15.33 23.94 -0.83
C HIS A 218 15.26 23.30 0.57
N VAL A 219 15.64 22.01 0.66
CA VAL A 219 15.82 21.27 1.93
C VAL A 219 17.26 21.39 2.40
#